data_AF-U4TXR4-F1
#
_entry.id   AF-U4TXR4-F1
#
_cell.length_a   1.000
_cell.length_b   1.000
_cell.length_c   1.000
_cell.angle_alpha   90.00
_cell.angle_beta   90.00
_cell.angle_gamma   90.00
#
_symmetry.space_group_name_H-M   'P 1'
#
loop_
_entity.id
_entity.type
_entity.pdbx_description
1 polymer ?
#
loop_
_entity_poly.entity_id
_entity_poly.type
_entity_poly.pdbx_seq_one_letter_code
_entity_poly.pdbx_strand_id
1 'polypeptide(L)' 'MLVQTASKFDSDINLEYKGKSVNLKSIMGVMSLGVGQGADVTISAEGADEKDAIAAVADTMKKEGLAE' A
#
# COMPACT_ATOMS: atom_id res chain seq x y z
N MET A 1 10.58 1.88 -0.51
CA MET A 1 10.34 1.32 -1.87
C MET A 1 8.86 1.09 -2.19
N LEU A 2 8.01 0.91 -1.18
CA LEU A 2 6.57 0.64 -1.35
C LEU A 2 5.83 1.58 -2.32
N VAL A 3 6.00 2.89 -2.13
CA VAL A 3 5.36 3.93 -2.96
C VAL A 3 5.80 3.83 -4.42
N GLN A 4 7.09 3.54 -4.66
CA GLN A 4 7.60 3.37 -6.03
C GLN A 4 7.05 2.10 -6.69
N THR A 5 6.87 1.00 -5.93
CA THR A 5 6.20 -0.18 -6.45
C THR A 5 4.76 0.14 -6.83
N ALA A 6 4.02 0.84 -5.96
CA ALA A 6 2.65 1.26 -6.21
C ALA A 6 2.53 2.19 -7.44
N SER A 7 3.47 3.12 -7.61
CA SER A 7 3.50 4.05 -8.75
C SER A 7 3.83 3.40 -10.10
N LYS A 8 4.26 2.13 -10.15
CA LYS A 8 4.48 1.41 -11.41
C LYS A 8 3.19 0.88 -12.05
N PHE A 9 2.12 0.81 -11.27
CA PHE A 9 0.82 0.31 -11.71
C PHE A 9 -0.10 1.48 -12.02
N ASP A 10 -0.96 1.29 -13.02
CA ASP A 10 -1.98 2.26 -13.37
C ASP A 10 -3.13 2.23 -12.36
N SER A 11 -3.44 1.06 -11.78
CA SER A 11 -4.46 0.88 -10.74
C SER A 11 -4.32 1.85 -9.58
N ASP A 12 -5.44 2.33 -9.09
CA ASP A 12 -5.48 3.13 -7.86
C ASP A 12 -5.33 2.21 -6.66
N ILE A 13 -4.22 2.39 -5.93
CA ILE A 13 -3.89 1.57 -4.76
C ILE A 13 -4.07 2.44 -3.52
N ASN A 14 -4.97 2.03 -2.65
CA ASN A 14 -5.27 2.72 -1.40
C ASN A 14 -4.91 1.85 -0.21
N LEU A 15 -4.44 2.51 0.85
CA LEU A 15 -4.17 1.91 2.14
C LEU A 15 -5.10 2.54 3.17
N GLU A 16 -5.86 1.69 3.83
CA GLU A 16 -6.75 2.05 4.91
C GLU A 16 -6.18 1.61 6.25
N TYR A 17 -6.13 2.54 7.20
CA TYR A 17 -5.75 2.29 8.57
C TYR A 17 -6.62 3.12 9.51
N LYS A 18 -7.26 2.47 10.49
CA LYS A 18 -8.18 3.10 11.47
C LYS A 18 -9.27 3.98 10.82
N GLY A 19 -9.86 3.51 9.71
CA GLY A 19 -10.90 4.23 8.98
C GLY A 19 -10.42 5.44 8.19
N LYS A 20 -9.10 5.63 8.06
CA LYS A 20 -8.50 6.62 7.15
C LYS A 20 -7.90 5.89 5.97
N SER A 21 -8.39 6.22 4.77
CA SER A 21 -7.84 5.72 3.51
C SER A 21 -6.96 6.78 2.86
N VAL A 22 -5.77 6.38 2.41
CA VAL A 22 -4.85 7.23 1.66
C VAL A 22 -4.32 6.50 0.44
N ASN A 23 -3.94 7.26 -0.58
CA ASN A 23 -3.31 6.69 -1.77
C ASN A 23 -1.89 6.20 -1.45
N LEU A 24 -1.62 4.92 -1.72
CA LEU A 24 -0.32 4.27 -1.50
C LEU A 24 0.77 4.80 -2.44
N LYS A 25 0.39 5.43 -3.58
CA LYS A 25 1.31 6.15 -4.49
C LYS A 25 1.75 7.50 -3.92
N SER A 26 1.13 7.99 -2.85
CA SER A 26 1.53 9.23 -2.17
C SER A 26 2.31 8.95 -0.90
N ILE A 27 3.63 9.16 -0.96
CA ILE A 27 4.53 8.99 0.19
C ILE A 27 4.10 9.84 1.40
N MET A 28 3.57 11.04 1.16
CA MET A 28 3.12 11.93 2.22
C MET A 28 1.89 11.36 2.94
N GLY A 29 0.96 10.73 2.19
CA GLY A 29 -0.23 10.10 2.75
C GLY A 29 0.14 8.92 3.65
N VAL A 30 0.99 8.01 3.16
CA VAL A 30 1.43 6.84 3.91
C VAL A 30 2.17 7.22 5.20
N MET A 31 3.09 8.20 5.14
CA MET A 31 3.76 8.69 6.36
C MET A 31 2.78 9.34 7.35
N SER A 32 1.76 10.05 6.85
CA SER A 32 0.78 10.74 7.70
C SER A 32 -0.16 9.80 8.45
N LEU A 33 -0.37 8.57 7.96
CA LEU A 33 -1.18 7.57 8.64
C LEU A 33 -0.56 7.07 9.95
N GLY A 34 0.77 7.18 10.09
CA GLY A 34 1.48 6.75 11.30
C GLY A 34 1.23 5.29 11.63
N VAL A 35 1.25 4.42 10.61
CA VAL A 35 1.07 2.97 10.77
C VAL A 35 2.23 2.45 11.62
N GLY A 36 1.92 1.95 12.82
CA GLY A 36 2.89 1.38 13.74
C GLY A 36 3.09 -0.12 13.52
N GLN A 37 4.12 -0.70 14.13
CA GLN A 37 4.31 -2.15 14.15
C GLN A 37 3.11 -2.84 14.83
N GLY A 38 2.61 -3.91 14.24
CA GLY A 38 1.44 -4.65 14.73
C GLY A 38 0.09 -4.00 14.43
N ALA A 39 0.07 -3.00 13.54
CA ALA A 39 -1.17 -2.41 13.05
C ALA A 39 -1.79 -3.25 11.92
N ASP A 40 -3.10 -3.48 12.01
CA ASP A 40 -3.88 -4.02 10.88
C ASP A 40 -4.17 -2.91 9.88
N VAL A 41 -3.76 -3.13 8.63
CA VAL A 41 -4.03 -2.24 7.50
C VAL A 41 -4.74 -3.02 6.41
N THR A 42 -5.64 -2.34 5.70
CA THR A 42 -6.30 -2.90 4.52
C THR A 42 -5.74 -2.24 3.28
N ILE A 43 -5.35 -3.03 2.29
CA ILE A 43 -4.89 -2.51 1.00
C ILE A 43 -5.91 -2.93 -0.05
N SER A 44 -6.37 -1.95 -0.81
CA SER A 44 -7.30 -2.14 -1.93
C SER A 44 -6.67 -1.58 -3.19
N ALA A 45 -6.77 -2.31 -4.30
CA ALA A 45 -6.39 -1.82 -5.61
C ALA A 45 -7.60 -1.90 -6.53
N GLU A 46 -7.81 -0.88 -7.35
CA GLU A 46 -8.86 -0.84 -8.37
C GLU A 46 -8.26 -0.44 -9.71
N GLY A 47 -8.45 -1.30 -10.72
CA GLY A 47 -7.96 -1.03 -12.07
C GLY A 47 -7.66 -2.29 -12.88
N ALA A 48 -7.11 -2.10 -14.08
CA ALA A 48 -6.85 -3.21 -15.01
C ALA A 48 -5.74 -4.16 -14.53
N ASP A 49 -4.79 -3.62 -13.76
CA ASP A 49 -3.63 -4.31 -13.19
C ASP A 49 -3.76 -4.49 -11.66
N GLU A 50 -4.98 -4.45 -11.11
CA GLU A 50 -5.24 -4.47 -9.66
C GLU A 50 -4.65 -5.69 -8.96
N LYS A 51 -4.70 -6.86 -9.62
CA LYS A 51 -4.21 -8.13 -9.07
C LYS A 51 -2.69 -8.14 -8.98
N ASP A 52 -2.03 -7.67 -10.03
CA ASP A 52 -0.57 -7.59 -10.10
C ASP A 52 -0.05 -6.52 -9.14
N ALA A 53 -0.77 -5.41 -9.02
CA ALA A 53 -0.50 -4.35 -8.06
C ALA A 53 -0.54 -4.84 -6.62
N ILE A 54 -1.62 -5.52 -6.21
CA ILE A 54 -1.76 -6.10 -4.87
C ILE A 54 -0.61 -7.08 -4.59
N ALA A 55 -0.33 -7.99 -5.52
CA ALA A 55 0.73 -8.99 -5.36
C ALA A 55 2.11 -8.34 -5.19
N ALA A 56 2.45 -7.38 -6.04
CA ALA A 56 3.73 -6.68 -5.97
C ALA A 56 3.88 -5.83 -4.70
N VAL A 57 2.81 -5.17 -4.26
CA VAL A 57 2.80 -4.40 -3.01
C VAL A 57 2.99 -5.33 -1.81
N ALA A 58 2.23 -6.43 -1.73
CA ALA A 58 2.35 -7.42 -0.66
C ALA A 58 3.77 -8.01 -0.58
N ASP A 59 4.35 -8.40 -1.72
CA ASP A 59 5.73 -8.87 -1.80
C ASP A 59 6.73 -7.81 -1.34
N THR A 60 6.51 -6.55 -1.68
CA THR A 60 7.38 -5.45 -1.24
C THR A 60 7.26 -5.24 0.28
N MET A 61 6.05 -5.33 0.86
CA MET A 61 5.87 -5.22 2.30
C MET A 61 6.60 -6.34 3.05
N LYS A 62 6.53 -7.58 2.56
CA LYS A 62 7.25 -8.73 3.14
C LYS A 62 8.75 -8.58 3.03
N LYS A 63 9.27 -8.18 1.85
CA LYS A 63 10.71 -7.96 1.62
C LYS A 63 11.30 -6.90 2.53
N GLU A 64 10.52 -5.85 2.81
CA GLU A 64 10.92 -4.74 3.68
C GLU A 64 10.62 -5.03 5.17
N GLY A 65 10.03 -6.18 5.51
CA GLY A 65 9.70 -6.58 6.88
C GLY A 65 8.59 -5.74 7.52
N LEU A 66 7.72 -5.14 6.69
CA LEU A 66 6.64 -4.25 7.13
C LEU A 66 5.32 -4.99 7.42
N ALA A 67 5.13 -6.18 6.84
CA ALA A 67 3.96 -7.04 7.04
C ALA A 67 4.33 -8.51 6.79
N GLU A 68 3.59 -9.44 7.41
CA GLU A 68 3.70 -10.90 7.21
C GLU A 68 2.62 -11.45 6.28
#